data_AF-A0A6A5VQG2-F1
#
_entry.id   AF-A0A6A5VQG2-F1
#
_cell.length_a   1.000
_cell.length_b   1.000
_cell.length_c   1.000
_cell.angle_alpha   90.00
_cell.angle_beta   90.00
_cell.angle_gamma   90.00
#
_symmetry.space_group_name_H-M   'P 1'
#
loop_
_entity.id
_entity.type
_entity.pdbx_description
1 polymer ?
#
loop_
_entity_poly.entity_id
_entity_poly.type
_entity_poly.pdbx_seq_one_letter_code
_entity_poly.pdbx_strand_id
1 'polypeptide(L)'
;MDFHFIPPPPLLEQEHITTTTTTTHHPAVAMTNQQHITVHEVHNPGMVIHHPVIPFVPPVPLFHQPFLPLAPVPTFHHHQQHYIPHHPGAVAMQKFAPGILEHNLSRQSQRTAYIVTYSTARLAAGDPSAVARYEQALFATGMQPVITFDVGHFPPPPPGVAAQWSGVSHEVQECVRRYGEGMRDLDEVVRLMMSAYDQQGYAGSLLLMVACPGGTHRSVAVAEIVKKKLLRRGVASVHVDHAHRVRHPGDAVYWVRGTSGGRRRSGFLW
;
A
#
# COMPACT_ATOMS: atom_id res chain seq x y z
N MET A 1 -35.23 16.17 -16.51
CA MET A 1 -34.18 15.55 -15.70
C MET A 1 -32.97 16.45 -15.84
N ASP A 2 -32.82 17.34 -14.88
CA ASP A 2 -31.86 18.44 -14.94
C ASP A 2 -30.53 17.98 -14.38
N PHE A 3 -29.49 18.08 -15.19
CA PHE A 3 -28.12 17.81 -14.78
C PHE A 3 -27.51 19.11 -14.26
N HIS A 4 -27.26 19.17 -12.96
CA HIS A 4 -26.50 20.26 -12.36
C HIS A 4 -25.01 20.04 -12.65
N PHE A 5 -24.46 20.96 -13.44
CA PHE A 5 -23.03 21.11 -13.66
C PHE A 5 -22.42 21.75 -12.40
N ILE A 6 -21.53 21.04 -11.71
CA ILE A 6 -20.73 21.60 -10.63
C ILE A 6 -19.40 22.05 -11.26
N PRO A 7 -19.14 23.37 -11.38
CA PRO A 7 -17.86 23.85 -11.87
C PRO A 7 -16.74 23.51 -10.86
N PRO A 8 -15.50 23.29 -11.33
CA PRO A 8 -14.37 23.08 -10.44
C PRO A 8 -14.14 24.32 -9.56
N PRO A 9 -13.64 24.13 -8.32
CA PRO A 9 -13.34 25.25 -7.43
C PRO A 9 -12.30 26.18 -8.08
N PRO A 10 -12.38 27.51 -7.81
CA PRO A 10 -11.42 28.46 -8.35
C PRO A 10 -10.01 28.13 -7.84
N LEU A 11 -9.04 28.25 -8.74
CA LEU A 11 -7.62 28.25 -8.39
C LEU A 11 -7.37 29.41 -7.42
N LEU A 12 -7.01 29.08 -6.18
CA LEU A 12 -6.51 30.06 -5.22
C LEU A 12 -5.26 30.71 -5.82
N GLU A 13 -5.33 32.03 -6.00
CA GLU A 13 -4.21 32.87 -6.38
C GLU A 13 -3.04 32.62 -5.43
N GLN A 14 -1.88 32.28 -5.99
CA GLN A 14 -0.64 32.14 -5.23
C GLN A 14 -0.16 33.54 -4.83
N GLU A 15 -0.37 33.92 -3.57
CA GLU A 15 0.36 35.05 -2.99
C GLU A 15 1.84 34.71 -2.91
N HIS A 16 2.66 35.52 -3.57
CA HIS A 16 4.12 35.46 -3.52
C HIS A 16 4.62 35.77 -2.11
N ILE A 17 4.98 34.73 -1.35
CA ILE A 17 5.73 34.87 -0.09
C ILE A 17 7.23 34.90 -0.42
N THR A 18 7.80 36.10 -0.45
CA THR A 18 9.25 36.29 -0.50
C THR A 18 9.87 35.88 0.84
N THR A 19 10.64 34.80 0.86
CA THR A 19 11.35 34.34 2.06
C THR A 19 12.81 34.74 1.99
N THR A 20 13.23 35.68 2.84
CA THR A 20 14.64 36.06 3.03
C THR A 20 15.34 35.00 3.87
N THR A 21 16.40 34.38 3.35
CA THR A 21 17.17 33.35 4.07
C THR A 21 18.32 34.00 4.84
N THR A 22 18.25 33.99 6.17
CA THR A 22 19.39 34.32 7.04
C THR A 22 20.05 33.02 7.48
N THR A 23 21.29 32.80 7.04
CA THR A 23 22.09 31.60 7.37
C THR A 23 22.79 31.81 8.70
N THR A 24 22.38 31.06 9.73
CA THR A 24 23.12 30.93 10.99
C THR A 24 23.59 29.49 11.16
N HIS A 25 24.91 29.32 11.22
CA HIS A 25 25.58 28.05 11.47
C HIS A 25 25.37 27.60 12.93
N HIS A 26 24.79 26.42 13.14
CA HIS A 26 24.92 25.65 14.39
C HIS A 26 25.07 24.14 14.09
N PRO A 27 25.75 23.38 14.97
CA PRO A 27 26.25 22.04 14.66
C PRO A 27 25.22 20.93 14.89
N ALA A 28 25.51 19.80 14.25
CA ALA A 28 24.67 18.63 14.07
C ALA A 28 24.08 18.05 15.37
N VAL A 29 22.75 18.01 15.42
CA VAL A 29 21.97 17.15 16.31
C VAL A 29 21.22 16.15 15.43
N ALA A 30 21.37 14.86 15.74
CA ALA A 30 20.69 13.78 15.05
C ALA A 30 19.17 13.94 15.21
N MET A 31 18.50 14.42 14.16
CA MET A 31 17.04 14.45 14.10
C MET A 31 16.53 13.09 13.63
N THR A 32 15.88 12.37 14.53
CA THR A 32 14.99 11.26 14.19
C THR A 32 13.79 11.85 13.45
N ASN A 33 13.78 11.75 12.12
CA ASN A 33 12.61 12.09 11.29
C ASN A 33 11.50 11.06 11.54
N GLN A 34 10.50 11.42 12.34
CA GLN A 34 9.20 10.74 12.30
C GLN A 34 8.49 11.15 11.02
N GLN A 35 8.47 10.26 10.03
CA GLN A 35 7.68 10.46 8.82
C GLN A 35 6.25 9.97 9.07
N HIS A 36 5.27 10.86 8.85
CA HIS A 36 3.85 10.55 8.95
C HIS A 36 3.42 9.74 7.71
N ILE A 37 2.85 8.57 7.91
CA ILE A 37 2.09 7.86 6.88
C ILE A 37 0.80 8.64 6.66
N THR A 38 0.63 9.25 5.50
CA THR A 38 -0.65 9.87 5.12
C THR A 38 -1.52 8.83 4.43
N VAL A 39 -2.23 8.03 5.22
CA VAL A 39 -3.36 7.27 4.70
C VAL A 39 -4.54 8.22 4.64
N HIS A 40 -4.87 8.72 3.45
CA HIS A 40 -6.14 9.39 3.24
C HIS A 40 -7.25 8.33 3.17
N GLU A 41 -7.88 8.07 4.31
CA GLU A 41 -9.13 7.32 4.32
C GLU A 41 -10.21 8.20 3.70
N VAL A 42 -10.65 7.84 2.49
CA VAL A 42 -11.73 8.54 1.81
C VAL A 42 -13.02 8.16 2.52
N HIS A 43 -13.45 8.99 3.47
CA HIS A 43 -14.68 8.77 4.21
C HIS A 43 -15.87 8.81 3.24
N ASN A 44 -16.64 7.72 3.21
CA ASN A 44 -17.88 7.61 2.47
C ASN A 44 -18.87 8.65 3.05
N PRO A 45 -19.47 9.56 2.26
CA PRO A 45 -20.28 10.66 2.77
C PRO A 45 -21.64 10.12 3.26
N GLY A 46 -21.70 9.68 4.52
CA GLY A 46 -22.93 9.18 5.13
C GLY A 46 -23.04 9.35 6.65
N MET A 47 -22.01 9.86 7.34
CA MET A 47 -22.09 10.03 8.79
C MET A 47 -21.21 11.21 9.25
N VAL A 48 -21.83 12.27 9.78
CA VAL A 48 -21.15 13.44 10.34
C VAL A 48 -20.83 13.13 11.81
N ILE A 49 -19.56 12.93 12.14
CA ILE A 49 -19.08 12.92 13.53
C ILE A 49 -18.34 14.23 13.77
N HIS A 50 -18.86 15.04 14.69
CA HIS A 50 -18.16 16.21 15.20
C HIS A 50 -17.04 15.76 16.16
N HIS A 51 -15.79 15.99 15.81
CA HIS A 51 -14.67 15.84 16.74
C HIS A 51 -14.44 17.14 17.52
N PRO A 52 -14.32 17.11 18.87
CA PRO A 52 -13.96 18.28 19.64
C PRO A 52 -12.48 18.64 19.44
N VAL A 53 -12.22 19.94 19.31
CA VAL A 53 -10.89 20.54 19.27
C VAL A 53 -10.20 20.33 20.61
N ILE A 54 -9.08 19.61 20.62
CA ILE A 54 -8.23 19.43 21.82
C ILE A 54 -7.23 20.60 21.87
N PRO A 55 -7.17 21.38 22.96
CA PRO A 55 -6.19 22.45 23.09
C PRO A 55 -4.77 21.92 23.29
N PHE A 56 -3.83 22.62 22.67
CA PHE A 56 -2.39 22.41 22.72
C PHE A 56 -1.85 22.48 24.16
N VAL A 57 -1.20 21.40 24.62
CA VAL A 57 -0.49 21.36 25.91
C VAL A 57 1.01 21.58 25.65
N PRO A 58 1.64 22.59 26.26
CA PRO A 58 3.07 22.82 26.08
C PRO A 58 3.93 21.71 26.72
N PRO A 59 5.14 21.45 26.20
CA PRO A 59 6.00 20.38 26.68
C PRO A 59 6.53 20.67 28.09
N VAL A 60 6.42 19.67 28.97
CA VAL A 60 7.00 19.66 30.32
C VAL A 60 8.52 19.38 30.21
N PRO A 61 9.40 20.13 30.90
CA PRO A 61 10.82 19.86 30.89
C PRO A 61 11.16 18.52 31.57
N LEU A 62 11.94 17.70 30.87
CA LEU A 62 12.44 16.41 31.36
C LEU A 62 13.48 16.62 32.46
N PHE A 63 13.11 16.24 33.69
CA PHE A 63 14.05 16.09 34.80
C PHE A 63 15.01 14.91 34.55
N HIS A 64 16.30 15.15 34.76
CA HIS A 64 17.34 14.14 34.80
C HIS A 64 17.05 13.12 35.90
N GLN A 65 16.83 11.86 35.52
CA GLN A 65 16.78 10.71 36.44
C GLN A 65 18.22 10.19 36.65
N PRO A 66 18.67 9.98 37.90
CA PRO A 66 19.94 9.31 38.16
C PRO A 66 19.86 7.82 37.80
N PHE A 67 20.95 7.33 37.20
CA PHE A 67 21.17 5.93 36.84
C PHE A 67 20.92 4.99 38.03
N LEU A 68 20.00 4.05 37.87
CA LEU A 68 19.86 2.90 38.77
C LEU A 68 20.86 1.79 38.38
N PRO A 69 21.41 1.05 39.36
CA PRO A 69 22.36 -0.03 39.10
C PRO A 69 21.70 -1.22 38.39
N LEU A 70 22.45 -1.78 37.43
CA LEU A 70 22.13 -3.00 36.68
C LEU A 70 21.86 -4.19 37.61
N ALA A 71 20.66 -4.76 37.51
CA ALA A 71 20.34 -6.05 38.12
C ALA A 71 21.07 -7.19 37.39
N PRO A 72 21.47 -8.27 38.12
CA PRO A 72 22.14 -9.42 37.52
C PRO A 72 21.20 -10.20 36.59
N VAL A 73 21.77 -10.65 35.46
CA VAL A 73 21.11 -11.47 34.44
C VAL A 73 20.73 -12.83 35.03
N PRO A 74 19.47 -13.29 34.91
CA PRO A 74 19.10 -14.63 35.36
C PRO A 74 19.74 -15.70 34.47
N THR A 75 20.49 -16.59 35.11
CA THR A 75 21.02 -17.83 34.53
C THR A 75 19.86 -18.72 34.09
N PHE A 76 19.78 -19.04 32.80
CA PHE A 76 18.83 -20.02 32.28
C PHE A 76 19.19 -21.42 32.77
N HIS A 77 18.35 -22.00 33.61
CA HIS A 77 18.40 -23.43 33.93
C HIS A 77 17.88 -24.24 32.75
N HIS A 78 18.72 -25.16 32.29
CA HIS A 78 18.43 -26.13 31.24
C HIS A 78 17.35 -27.09 31.74
N HIS A 79 16.11 -26.90 31.30
CA HIS A 79 14.99 -27.75 31.69
C HIS A 79 15.10 -29.07 30.93
N GLN A 80 15.36 -30.16 31.67
CA GLN A 80 15.31 -31.53 31.20
C GLN A 80 13.97 -31.81 30.52
N GLN A 81 14.03 -32.31 29.29
CA GLN A 81 12.87 -32.79 28.55
C GLN A 81 12.30 -34.02 29.24
N HIS A 82 11.19 -33.85 29.97
CA HIS A 82 10.39 -34.96 30.45
C HIS A 82 9.72 -35.66 29.27
N TYR A 83 10.06 -36.94 29.12
CA TYR A 83 9.47 -37.90 28.20
C TYR A 83 7.97 -38.04 28.52
N ILE A 84 7.09 -37.59 27.62
CA ILE A 84 5.64 -37.74 27.75
C ILE A 84 5.26 -39.14 27.27
N PRO A 85 4.64 -39.99 28.11
CA PRO A 85 4.15 -41.30 27.68
C PRO A 85 3.04 -41.12 26.64
N HIS A 86 3.19 -41.77 25.50
CA HIS A 86 2.12 -41.91 24.50
C HIS A 86 0.99 -42.77 25.10
N HIS A 87 -0.05 -42.11 25.61
CA HIS A 87 -1.33 -42.77 25.86
C HIS A 87 -2.10 -42.91 24.53
N PRO A 88 -2.48 -44.14 24.11
CA PRO A 88 -3.45 -44.34 23.05
C PRO A 88 -4.85 -44.02 23.57
N GLY A 89 -5.10 -42.74 23.86
CA GLY A 89 -6.42 -42.23 24.22
C GLY A 89 -7.20 -41.91 22.97
N ALA A 90 -8.30 -42.62 22.77
CA ALA A 90 -9.28 -42.40 21.70
C ALA A 90 -9.61 -40.91 21.59
N VAL A 91 -9.14 -40.28 20.52
CA VAL A 91 -9.50 -38.90 20.16
C VAL A 91 -10.98 -38.94 19.82
N ALA A 92 -11.82 -38.49 20.74
CA ALA A 92 -13.22 -38.23 20.46
C ALA A 92 -13.27 -37.25 19.29
N MET A 93 -13.62 -37.74 18.10
CA MET A 93 -13.90 -36.92 16.93
C MET A 93 -15.07 -36.01 17.29
N GLN A 94 -14.74 -34.82 17.77
CA GLN A 94 -15.68 -33.74 17.92
C GLN A 94 -16.22 -33.45 16.52
N LYS A 95 -17.45 -33.89 16.26
CA LYS A 95 -18.19 -33.60 15.01
C LYS A 95 -18.31 -32.09 14.91
N PHE A 96 -17.36 -31.45 14.25
CA PHE A 96 -17.47 -30.05 13.86
C PHE A 96 -18.71 -29.93 12.97
N ALA A 97 -19.63 -29.03 13.34
CA ALA A 97 -20.84 -28.79 12.58
C ALA A 97 -20.46 -28.38 11.14
N PRO A 98 -20.90 -29.12 10.11
CA PRO A 98 -20.41 -28.95 8.74
C PRO A 98 -20.71 -27.57 8.12
N GLY A 99 -21.60 -26.75 8.70
CA GLY A 99 -22.05 -25.49 8.09
C GLY A 99 -21.11 -24.28 8.25
N ILE A 100 -20.25 -24.20 9.26
CA ILE A 100 -19.46 -22.97 9.51
C ILE A 100 -18.24 -22.86 8.58
N LEU A 101 -17.69 -24.00 8.14
CA LEU A 101 -16.53 -24.00 7.25
C LEU A 101 -16.91 -23.61 5.81
N GLU A 102 -18.05 -24.09 5.32
CA GLU A 102 -18.51 -23.83 3.94
C GLU A 102 -18.89 -22.36 3.71
N HIS A 103 -19.48 -21.68 4.70
CA HIS A 103 -19.82 -20.27 4.59
C HIS A 103 -18.60 -19.34 4.55
N ASN A 104 -17.49 -19.69 5.21
CA ASN A 104 -16.27 -18.89 5.17
C ASN A 104 -15.51 -19.08 3.84
N LEU A 105 -15.50 -20.30 3.29
CA LEU A 105 -14.88 -20.60 2.00
C LEU A 105 -15.60 -19.93 0.83
N SER A 106 -16.94 -19.92 0.85
CA SER A 106 -17.73 -19.23 -0.19
C SER A 106 -17.53 -17.71 -0.17
N ARG A 107 -17.44 -17.08 1.01
CA ARG A 107 -17.12 -15.64 1.11
C ARG A 107 -15.69 -15.30 0.69
N GLN A 108 -14.71 -16.14 1.00
CA GLN A 108 -13.32 -15.92 0.57
C GLN A 108 -13.17 -16.00 -0.96
N SER A 109 -13.93 -16.87 -1.61
CA SER A 109 -13.89 -17.02 -3.08
C SER A 109 -14.39 -15.80 -3.89
N GLN A 110 -14.92 -14.76 -3.22
CA GLN A 110 -15.47 -13.58 -3.89
C GLN A 110 -14.61 -12.32 -3.76
N ARG A 111 -13.51 -12.36 -2.99
CA ARG A 111 -12.67 -11.17 -2.75
C ARG A 111 -11.84 -10.83 -3.99
N THR A 112 -12.04 -9.62 -4.52
CA THR A 112 -11.32 -9.08 -5.67
C THR A 112 -10.67 -7.75 -5.31
N ALA A 113 -9.38 -7.61 -5.57
CA ALA A 113 -8.68 -6.34 -5.41
C ALA A 113 -8.28 -5.77 -6.77
N TYR A 114 -8.39 -4.47 -6.91
CA TYR A 114 -7.88 -3.70 -8.05
C TYR A 114 -6.81 -2.77 -7.53
N ILE A 115 -5.67 -2.71 -8.21
CA ILE A 115 -4.55 -1.86 -7.85
C ILE A 115 -4.20 -1.01 -9.07
N VAL A 116 -4.27 0.31 -8.95
CA VAL A 116 -3.87 1.23 -10.02
C VAL A 116 -2.65 2.01 -9.57
N THR A 117 -1.59 1.97 -10.39
CA THR A 117 -0.37 2.73 -10.11
C THR A 117 -0.24 3.93 -11.03
N TYR A 118 0.17 5.07 -10.49
CA TYR A 118 0.30 6.30 -11.28
C TYR A 118 1.49 7.17 -10.87
N SER A 119 1.78 8.16 -11.72
CA SER A 119 2.82 9.17 -11.55
C SER A 119 2.21 10.45 -10.99
N THR A 120 2.61 10.88 -9.79
CA THR A 120 2.15 12.16 -9.23
C THR A 120 2.74 13.37 -9.98
N ALA A 121 4.00 13.30 -10.41
CA ALA A 121 4.64 14.45 -11.09
C ALA A 121 3.98 14.77 -12.44
N ARG A 122 3.71 13.75 -13.27
CA ARG A 122 3.01 13.92 -14.55
C ARG A 122 1.59 14.46 -14.40
N LEU A 123 0.83 14.00 -13.40
CA LEU A 123 -0.51 14.54 -13.13
C LEU A 123 -0.44 15.99 -12.65
N ALA A 124 0.49 16.31 -11.74
CA ALA A 124 0.70 17.66 -11.26
C ALA A 124 1.13 18.63 -12.39
N ALA A 125 1.90 18.13 -13.36
CA ALA A 125 2.28 18.88 -14.56
C ALA A 125 1.13 19.05 -15.57
N GLY A 126 -0.04 18.44 -15.34
CA GLY A 126 -1.18 18.51 -16.24
C GLY A 126 -0.94 17.83 -17.60
N ASP A 127 -0.05 16.82 -17.66
CA ASP A 127 0.21 16.07 -18.89
C ASP A 127 -1.08 15.38 -19.38
N PRO A 128 -1.67 15.80 -20.52
CA PRO A 128 -2.97 15.29 -20.97
C PRO A 128 -2.98 13.78 -21.20
N SER A 129 -1.85 13.22 -21.65
CA SER A 129 -1.72 11.78 -21.88
C SER A 129 -1.69 10.99 -20.57
N ALA A 130 -1.10 11.56 -19.52
CA ALA A 130 -1.10 10.98 -18.18
C ALA A 130 -2.50 11.03 -17.58
N VAL A 131 -3.16 12.20 -17.62
CA VAL A 131 -4.53 12.34 -17.13
C VAL A 131 -5.46 11.32 -17.78
N ALA A 132 -5.45 11.21 -19.11
CA ALA A 132 -6.29 10.26 -19.83
C ALA A 132 -6.04 8.80 -19.44
N ARG A 133 -4.77 8.38 -19.28
CA ARG A 133 -4.44 7.00 -18.87
C ARG A 133 -4.84 6.71 -17.43
N TYR A 134 -4.66 7.68 -16.54
CA TYR A 134 -5.09 7.59 -15.14
C TYR A 134 -6.63 7.45 -15.04
N GLU A 135 -7.37 8.31 -15.73
CA GLU A 135 -8.83 8.26 -15.77
C GLU A 135 -9.34 6.97 -16.41
N GLN A 136 -8.71 6.51 -17.49
CA GLN A 136 -9.05 5.23 -18.12
C GLN A 136 -8.85 4.06 -17.15
N ALA A 137 -7.74 4.02 -16.41
CA ALA A 137 -7.46 2.97 -15.43
C ALA A 137 -8.49 3.00 -14.29
N LEU A 138 -8.84 4.18 -13.78
CA LEU A 138 -9.90 4.33 -12.77
C LEU A 138 -11.26 3.89 -13.29
N PHE A 139 -11.66 4.41 -14.45
CA PHE A 139 -12.96 4.13 -15.08
C PHE A 139 -13.13 2.63 -15.35
N ALA A 140 -12.06 1.94 -15.79
CA ALA A 140 -12.08 0.50 -16.04
C ALA A 140 -12.44 -0.33 -14.79
N THR A 141 -12.22 0.21 -13.59
CA THR A 141 -12.62 -0.45 -12.34
C THR A 141 -14.06 -0.15 -11.95
N GLY A 142 -14.61 1.01 -12.34
CA GLY A 142 -15.94 1.46 -11.92
C GLY A 142 -16.07 1.70 -10.40
N MET A 143 -14.97 1.82 -9.66
CA MET A 143 -14.96 1.93 -8.20
C MET A 143 -14.26 3.21 -7.72
N GLN A 144 -14.58 3.61 -6.49
CA GLN A 144 -13.82 4.62 -5.77
C GLN A 144 -12.67 3.98 -5.00
N PRO A 145 -11.50 4.66 -4.92
CA PRO A 145 -10.37 4.14 -4.18
C PRO A 145 -10.63 4.19 -2.68
N VAL A 146 -10.39 3.08 -2.01
CA VAL A 146 -10.54 2.97 -0.54
C VAL A 146 -9.28 3.46 0.16
N ILE A 147 -8.13 3.21 -0.46
CA ILE A 147 -6.82 3.61 0.04
C ILE A 147 -6.03 4.22 -1.11
N THR A 148 -5.39 5.34 -0.84
CA THR A 148 -4.30 5.87 -1.68
C THR A 148 -3.00 5.80 -0.91
N PHE A 149 -2.01 5.09 -1.47
CA PHE A 149 -0.72 4.88 -0.86
C PHE A 149 0.37 5.60 -1.67
N ASP A 150 0.81 6.75 -1.17
CA ASP A 150 1.97 7.45 -1.73
C ASP A 150 3.25 6.76 -1.25
N VAL A 151 4.08 6.33 -2.21
CA VAL A 151 5.36 5.68 -1.97
C VAL A 151 6.52 6.56 -2.44
N GLY A 152 6.30 7.88 -2.49
CA GLY A 152 7.31 8.89 -2.77
C GLY A 152 8.48 8.89 -1.78
N HIS A 153 8.26 8.46 -0.54
CA HIS A 153 9.30 8.32 0.50
C HIS A 153 10.17 7.08 0.35
N PHE A 154 9.74 6.08 -0.43
CA PHE A 154 10.56 4.90 -0.67
C PHE A 154 11.82 5.31 -1.44
N PRO A 155 13.01 4.76 -1.10
CA PRO A 155 14.23 5.02 -1.85
C PRO A 155 14.04 4.66 -3.34
N PRO A 156 14.46 5.52 -4.28
CA PRO A 156 14.45 5.15 -5.69
C PRO A 156 15.42 4.00 -5.94
N PRO A 157 15.17 3.13 -6.94
CA PRO A 157 16.15 2.12 -7.33
C PRO A 157 17.45 2.80 -7.81
N PRO A 158 18.62 2.12 -7.68
CA PRO A 158 19.88 2.65 -8.19
C PRO A 158 19.78 3.00 -9.69
N PRO A 159 20.48 4.04 -10.19
CA PRO A 159 20.32 4.50 -11.57
C PRO A 159 20.53 3.42 -12.65
N GLY A 160 21.53 2.54 -12.47
CA GLY A 160 21.76 1.42 -13.38
C GLY A 160 20.60 0.43 -13.41
N VAL A 161 19.92 0.23 -12.27
CA VAL A 161 18.72 -0.60 -12.19
C VAL A 161 17.52 0.11 -12.81
N ALA A 162 17.33 1.39 -12.49
CA ALA A 162 16.22 2.20 -13.00
C ALA A 162 16.24 2.36 -14.52
N ALA A 163 17.42 2.37 -15.14
CA ALA A 163 17.58 2.48 -16.59
C ALA A 163 17.20 1.19 -17.33
N GLN A 164 17.43 0.02 -16.71
CA GLN A 164 17.25 -1.28 -17.35
C GLN A 164 15.87 -1.90 -17.04
N TRP A 165 15.26 -1.57 -15.91
CA TRP A 165 14.07 -2.25 -15.42
C TRP A 165 13.02 -1.29 -14.85
N SER A 166 11.74 -1.64 -14.99
CA SER A 166 10.62 -1.00 -14.28
C SER A 166 10.27 -1.78 -13.01
N GLY A 167 9.26 -1.30 -12.26
CA GLY A 167 8.83 -1.94 -11.02
C GLY A 167 8.24 -3.35 -11.15
N VAL A 168 7.94 -3.82 -12.37
CA VAL A 168 7.47 -5.21 -12.56
C VAL A 168 8.62 -6.23 -12.43
N SER A 169 9.86 -5.77 -12.61
CA SER A 169 11.06 -6.60 -12.50
C SER A 169 11.32 -7.07 -11.07
N HIS A 170 12.04 -8.18 -10.93
CA HIS A 170 12.43 -8.67 -9.61
C HIS A 170 13.47 -7.73 -8.97
N GLU A 171 14.36 -7.18 -9.77
CA GLU A 171 15.46 -6.30 -9.39
C GLU A 171 14.95 -5.03 -8.70
N VAL A 172 13.93 -4.38 -9.26
CA VAL A 172 13.33 -3.18 -8.65
C VAL A 172 12.49 -3.56 -7.42
N GLN A 173 11.76 -4.68 -7.46
CA GLN A 173 11.02 -5.16 -6.27
C GLN A 173 11.95 -5.48 -5.10
N GLU A 174 13.14 -6.00 -5.37
CA GLU A 174 14.14 -6.31 -4.35
C GLU A 174 14.71 -5.04 -3.72
N CYS A 175 14.90 -3.96 -4.50
CA CYS A 175 15.26 -2.65 -3.95
C CYS A 175 14.21 -2.16 -2.94
N VAL A 176 12.93 -2.29 -3.26
CA VAL A 176 11.82 -1.94 -2.36
C VAL A 176 11.82 -2.81 -1.10
N ARG A 177 12.01 -4.14 -1.23
CA ARG A 177 11.99 -5.06 -0.08
C ARG A 177 13.10 -4.82 0.93
N ARG A 178 14.25 -4.31 0.48
CA ARG A 178 15.37 -3.96 1.37
C ARG A 178 15.08 -2.73 2.23
N TYR A 179 14.08 -1.92 1.86
CA TYR A 179 13.64 -0.79 2.65
C TYR A 179 12.70 -1.25 3.77
N GLY A 180 13.27 -1.62 4.92
CA GLY A 180 12.54 -2.23 6.02
C GLY A 180 11.36 -1.41 6.54
N GLU A 181 11.48 -0.08 6.60
CA GLU A 181 10.39 0.80 7.01
C GLU A 181 9.22 0.75 6.01
N GLY A 182 9.48 0.93 4.72
CA GLY A 182 8.42 0.83 3.71
C GLY A 182 7.78 -0.55 3.61
N MET A 183 8.48 -1.62 4.01
CA MET A 183 7.87 -2.94 4.11
C MET A 183 6.86 -3.05 5.26
N ARG A 184 7.06 -2.33 6.37
CA ARG A 184 6.08 -2.22 7.45
C ARG A 184 4.85 -1.43 7.00
N ASP A 185 5.05 -0.31 6.29
CA ASP A 185 3.95 0.48 5.72
C ASP A 185 3.11 -0.36 4.75
N LEU A 186 3.78 -1.15 3.90
CA LEU A 186 3.11 -2.05 2.96
C LEU A 186 2.31 -3.14 3.68
N ASP A 187 2.86 -3.73 4.74
CA ASP A 187 2.13 -4.70 5.56
C ASP A 187 0.91 -4.08 6.24
N GLU A 188 1.01 -2.82 6.67
CA GLU A 188 -0.12 -2.07 7.22
C GLU A 188 -1.19 -1.80 6.16
N VAL A 189 -0.82 -1.39 4.94
CA VAL A 189 -1.76 -1.23 3.83
C VAL A 189 -2.49 -2.54 3.52
N VAL A 190 -1.77 -3.66 3.47
CA VAL A 190 -2.39 -4.99 3.27
C VAL A 190 -3.35 -5.32 4.43
N ARG A 191 -2.97 -5.04 5.68
CA ARG A 191 -3.84 -5.25 6.84
C ARG A 191 -5.12 -4.42 6.76
N LEU A 192 -5.01 -3.14 6.39
CA LEU A 192 -6.15 -2.24 6.21
C LEU A 192 -7.10 -2.74 5.11
N MET A 193 -6.56 -3.18 3.96
CA MET A 193 -7.38 -3.76 2.89
C MET A 193 -8.11 -5.04 3.35
N MET A 194 -7.45 -5.92 4.09
CA MET A 194 -8.09 -7.12 4.63
C MET A 194 -9.21 -6.78 5.62
N SER A 195 -8.97 -5.79 6.50
CA SER A 195 -9.98 -5.28 7.42
C SER A 195 -11.17 -4.66 6.68
N ALA A 196 -10.92 -3.96 5.57
CA ALA A 196 -11.99 -3.39 4.75
C ALA A 196 -12.88 -4.49 4.16
N TYR A 197 -12.34 -5.63 3.72
CA TYR A 197 -13.18 -6.77 3.29
C TYR A 197 -14.06 -7.35 4.40
N ASP A 198 -13.61 -7.30 5.65
CA ASP A 198 -14.34 -7.87 6.78
C ASP A 198 -15.46 -6.93 7.26
N GLN A 199 -15.30 -5.62 7.05
CA GLN A 199 -16.35 -4.63 7.24
C GLN A 199 -17.37 -4.76 6.11
N GLN A 200 -18.63 -5.08 6.44
CA GLN A 200 -19.70 -5.47 5.50
C GLN A 200 -20.09 -4.41 4.44
N GLY A 201 -19.37 -3.28 4.35
CA GLY A 201 -19.62 -2.20 3.39
C GLY A 201 -19.03 -2.41 2.00
N TYR A 202 -18.07 -3.33 1.83
CA TYR A 202 -17.43 -3.56 0.53
C TYR A 202 -17.89 -4.89 -0.04
N ALA A 203 -18.60 -4.84 -1.18
CA ALA A 203 -19.25 -5.97 -1.86
C ALA A 203 -18.25 -6.97 -2.47
N GLY A 204 -17.24 -7.38 -1.72
CA GLY A 204 -16.17 -8.27 -2.16
C GLY A 204 -15.14 -7.61 -3.07
N SER A 205 -15.26 -6.32 -3.42
CA SER A 205 -14.30 -5.62 -4.29
C SER A 205 -13.71 -4.37 -3.64
N LEU A 206 -12.40 -4.15 -3.80
CA LEU A 206 -11.69 -2.98 -3.30
C LEU A 206 -10.73 -2.41 -4.35
N LEU A 207 -10.53 -1.10 -4.32
CA LEU A 207 -9.56 -0.38 -5.15
C LEU A 207 -8.47 0.26 -4.27
N LEU A 208 -7.21 -0.05 -4.57
CA LEU A 208 -6.01 0.56 -4.02
C LEU A 208 -5.33 1.42 -5.10
N MET A 209 -5.02 2.66 -4.76
CA MET A 209 -4.18 3.53 -5.59
C MET A 209 -2.76 3.55 -5.04
N VAL A 210 -1.74 3.41 -5.90
CA VAL A 210 -0.33 3.50 -5.49
C VAL A 210 0.39 4.56 -6.31
N ALA A 211 0.93 5.56 -5.64
CA ALA A 211 1.45 6.75 -6.28
C ALA A 211 2.96 6.86 -6.05
N CYS A 212 3.71 7.30 -7.04
CA CYS A 212 5.06 7.83 -6.82
C CYS A 212 5.35 8.92 -7.85
N PRO A 213 6.41 9.73 -7.69
CA PRO A 213 6.72 10.81 -8.63
C PRO A 213 6.82 10.36 -10.10
N GLY A 214 7.43 9.22 -10.39
CA GLY A 214 7.67 8.76 -11.77
C GLY A 214 6.67 7.75 -12.32
N GLY A 215 5.84 7.11 -11.48
CA GLY A 215 4.84 6.12 -11.91
C GLY A 215 5.38 4.86 -12.62
N THR A 216 6.69 4.60 -12.59
CA THR A 216 7.34 3.51 -13.35
C THR A 216 8.07 2.49 -12.46
N HIS A 217 8.67 2.93 -11.35
CA HIS A 217 9.49 2.06 -10.50
C HIS A 217 8.82 1.73 -9.17
N ARG A 218 8.84 2.67 -8.21
CA ARG A 218 8.42 2.43 -6.82
C ARG A 218 6.96 2.01 -6.70
N SER A 219 6.03 2.78 -7.27
CA SER A 219 4.59 2.48 -7.21
C SER A 219 4.25 1.15 -7.88
N VAL A 220 4.84 0.89 -9.06
CA VAL A 220 4.71 -0.38 -9.79
C VAL A 220 5.23 -1.56 -8.96
N ALA A 221 6.43 -1.45 -8.38
CA ALA A 221 7.02 -2.50 -7.55
C ALA A 221 6.21 -2.78 -6.29
N VAL A 222 5.76 -1.74 -5.61
CA VAL A 222 4.90 -1.86 -4.42
C VAL A 222 3.59 -2.55 -4.79
N ALA A 223 2.92 -2.15 -5.87
CA ALA A 223 1.68 -2.79 -6.32
C ALA A 223 1.86 -4.29 -6.61
N GLU A 224 2.94 -4.68 -7.28
CA GLU A 224 3.24 -6.10 -7.55
C GLU A 224 3.57 -6.89 -6.27
N ILE A 225 4.19 -6.27 -5.27
CA ILE A 225 4.42 -6.88 -3.95
C ILE A 225 3.10 -7.02 -3.19
N VAL A 226 2.26 -5.98 -3.16
CA VAL A 226 0.94 -5.98 -2.52
C VAL A 226 0.06 -7.06 -3.15
N LYS A 227 0.02 -7.15 -4.48
CA LYS A 227 -0.67 -8.22 -5.22
C LYS A 227 -0.32 -9.61 -4.70
N LYS A 228 0.99 -9.92 -4.64
CA LYS A 228 1.47 -11.22 -4.13
C LYS A 228 1.05 -11.46 -2.68
N LYS A 229 1.07 -10.42 -1.83
CA LYS A 229 0.64 -10.53 -0.43
C LYS A 229 -0.87 -10.74 -0.30
N LEU A 230 -1.70 -10.02 -1.04
CA LEU A 230 -3.16 -10.18 -1.03
C LEU A 230 -3.58 -11.58 -1.50
N LEU A 231 -2.97 -12.09 -2.57
CA LEU A 231 -3.21 -13.46 -3.03
C LEU A 231 -2.87 -14.49 -1.94
N ARG A 232 -1.74 -14.33 -1.23
CA ARG A 232 -1.36 -15.20 -0.10
C ARG A 232 -2.30 -15.08 1.11
N ARG A 233 -3.03 -13.97 1.22
CA ARG A 233 -4.02 -13.72 2.29
C ARG A 233 -5.44 -14.18 1.89
N GLY A 234 -5.58 -14.85 0.75
CA GLY A 234 -6.86 -15.44 0.32
C GLY A 234 -7.76 -14.49 -0.47
N VAL A 235 -7.23 -13.38 -1.01
CA VAL A 235 -7.96 -12.61 -2.02
C VAL A 235 -7.99 -13.43 -3.31
N ALA A 236 -9.19 -13.73 -3.81
CA ALA A 236 -9.41 -14.66 -4.92
C ALA A 236 -8.87 -14.14 -6.25
N SER A 237 -9.01 -12.83 -6.51
CA SER A 237 -8.47 -12.19 -7.72
C SER A 237 -7.82 -10.85 -7.40
N VAL A 238 -6.68 -10.57 -8.02
CA VAL A 238 -6.02 -9.26 -7.92
C VAL A 238 -5.63 -8.75 -9.30
N HIS A 239 -6.26 -7.67 -9.71
CA HIS A 239 -6.01 -6.96 -10.97
C HIS A 239 -5.09 -5.78 -10.71
N VAL A 240 -4.08 -5.60 -11.57
CA VAL A 240 -3.13 -4.49 -11.45
C VAL A 240 -3.06 -3.77 -12.78
N ASP A 241 -3.26 -2.46 -12.75
CA ASP A 241 -3.09 -1.57 -13.89
C ASP A 241 -1.98 -0.55 -13.58
N HIS A 242 -1.08 -0.38 -14.53
CA HIS A 242 0.08 0.50 -14.40
C HIS A 242 -0.02 1.69 -15.36
N ALA A 243 -0.94 2.61 -15.07
CA ALA A 243 -1.33 3.71 -15.95
C ALA A 243 -0.15 4.46 -16.59
N HIS A 244 0.89 4.77 -15.80
CA HIS A 244 2.04 5.58 -16.27
C HIS A 244 3.35 4.80 -16.38
N ARG A 245 3.31 3.47 -16.31
CA ARG A 245 4.54 2.68 -16.40
C ARG A 245 5.16 2.83 -17.78
N VAL A 246 6.45 3.15 -17.80
CA VAL A 246 7.30 3.01 -18.97
C VAL A 246 7.97 1.65 -18.94
N ARG A 247 7.88 0.90 -20.04
CA ARG A 247 8.54 -0.38 -20.17
C ARG A 247 10.02 -0.19 -20.49
N HIS A 248 10.88 -0.92 -19.80
CA HIS A 248 12.32 -0.90 -20.04
C HIS A 248 12.81 -2.18 -20.76
N PRO A 249 14.00 -2.17 -21.41
CA PRO A 249 14.52 -3.31 -22.16
C PRO A 249 14.68 -4.59 -21.33
N GLY A 250 15.01 -4.47 -20.04
CA GLY A 250 15.16 -5.60 -19.13
C GLY A 250 13.84 -6.13 -18.56
N ASP A 251 12.70 -5.48 -18.83
CA ASP A 251 11.41 -5.99 -18.38
C ASP A 251 11.04 -7.25 -19.14
N ALA A 252 10.77 -8.33 -18.38
CA ALA A 252 10.32 -9.60 -18.92
C ALA A 252 9.20 -9.40 -19.97
N VAL A 253 9.43 -9.93 -21.17
CA VAL A 253 8.39 -10.04 -22.19
C VAL A 253 7.53 -11.22 -21.75
N TYR A 254 6.45 -10.96 -21.03
CA TYR A 254 5.43 -11.99 -20.86
C TYR A 254 4.74 -12.15 -22.21
N TRP A 255 5.11 -13.21 -22.93
CA TRP A 255 4.28 -13.71 -24.01
C TRP A 255 2.97 -14.13 -23.39
N VAL A 256 1.92 -13.33 -23.59
CA VAL A 256 0.56 -13.77 -23.28
C VAL A 256 0.32 -14.96 -24.18
N ARG A 257 0.38 -16.17 -23.60
CA ARG A 257 0.10 -17.41 -24.30
C ARG A 257 -1.37 -17.35 -24.65
N GLY A 258 -1.69 -16.83 -25.83
CA GLY A 258 -3.05 -16.63 -26.28
C GLY A 258 -3.78 -17.96 -26.14
N THR A 259 -4.77 -18.01 -25.25
CA THR A 259 -5.65 -19.16 -25.13
C THR A 259 -6.34 -19.29 -26.47
N SER A 260 -5.91 -20.30 -27.22
CA SER A 260 -6.37 -20.63 -28.56
C SER A 260 -7.88 -20.87 -28.53
N GLY A 261 -8.65 -19.86 -28.94
CA GLY A 261 -10.11 -19.96 -29.04
C GLY A 261 -10.82 -18.72 -29.58
N GLY A 262 -10.25 -17.52 -29.42
CA GLY A 262 -10.84 -16.27 -29.93
C GLY A 262 -9.87 -15.51 -30.82
N ARG A 263 -10.37 -14.93 -31.92
CA ARG A 263 -9.62 -14.16 -32.94
C ARG A 263 -8.40 -13.44 -32.38
N ARG A 264 -7.22 -13.78 -32.95
CA ARG A 264 -5.95 -13.09 -32.72
C ARG A 264 -6.09 -11.61 -33.03
N ARG A 265 -6.25 -10.78 -31.99
CA ARG A 265 -5.78 -9.39 -32.03
C ARG A 265 -4.37 -9.40 -31.48
N SER A 266 -3.38 -9.47 -32.38
CA SER A 266 -1.99 -9.10 -32.06
C SER A 266 -1.94 -7.58 -31.89
N GLY A 267 -2.54 -7.09 -30.80
CA GLY A 267 -2.28 -5.76 -30.31
C GLY A 267 -1.04 -5.85 -29.44
N PHE A 268 0.09 -5.37 -29.95
CA PHE A 268 1.13 -4.87 -29.05
C PHE A 268 0.45 -3.77 -28.22
N LEU A 269 0.17 -4.06 -26.95
CA LEU A 269 -0.22 -3.02 -25.99
C LEU A 269 1.05 -2.23 -25.70
N TRP A 270 1.17 -1.08 -26.36
CA TRP A 270 2.21 -0.06 -26.16
C TRP A 270 1.84 0.86 -24.99
#